data_AF-A0A0W0VGT8-F1
#
_entry.id   AF-A0A0W0VGT8-F1
#
_cell.length_a   1.000
_cell.length_b   1.000
_cell.length_c   1.000
_cell.angle_alpha   90.00
_cell.angle_beta   90.00
_cell.angle_gamma   90.00
#
_symmetry.space_group_name_H-M   'P 1'
#
loop_
_entity.id
_entity.type
_entity.pdbx_description
1 polymer ?
#
loop_
_entity_poly.entity_id
_entity_poly.type
_entity_poly.pdbx_seq_one_letter_code
_entity_poly.pdbx_strand_id
1 'polypeptide(L)'
;MSEIITYFQQLPLYISVSVFFGLTIVIWIAGTFLVYLVDAIADKTKIAKAFLGFVLLAVITELPEVVTTMTAAASNNAQLALNNMFGGISLQMTLLVLADILIAQKTLTSFPRKPTPVIEGLFLIISKRLINLT
;
A
#
# COMPACT_ATOMS: atom_id res chain seq x y z
N MET A 1 17.64 -12.54 -6.54
CA MET A 1 17.58 -11.19 -5.91
C MET A 1 18.95 -10.53 -5.83
N SER A 2 19.99 -11.25 -5.40
CA SER A 2 21.37 -10.74 -5.32
C SER A 2 21.87 -10.15 -6.65
N GLU A 3 21.72 -10.87 -7.77
CA GLU A 3 22.19 -10.41 -9.09
C GLU A 3 21.52 -9.11 -9.55
N ILE A 4 20.21 -8.95 -9.29
CA ILE A 4 19.46 -7.74 -9.65
C ILE A 4 19.95 -6.54 -8.83
N ILE A 5 20.17 -6.73 -7.52
CA ILE A 5 20.68 -5.68 -6.64
C ILE A 5 22.08 -5.26 -7.09
N THR A 6 22.95 -6.22 -7.40
CA THR A 6 24.30 -5.94 -7.89
C THR A 6 24.27 -5.21 -9.23
N TYR A 7 23.33 -5.54 -10.13
CA TYR A 7 23.14 -4.82 -11.39
C TYR A 7 22.79 -3.35 -11.17
N PHE A 8 21.80 -3.04 -10.32
CA PHE A 8 21.41 -1.65 -10.04
C PHE A 8 22.48 -0.85 -9.30
N GLN A 9 23.32 -1.50 -8.49
CA GLN A 9 24.46 -0.85 -7.81
C GLN A 9 25.57 -0.41 -8.77
N GLN A 10 25.69 -1.06 -9.94
CA GLN A 10 26.69 -0.71 -10.94
C GLN A 10 26.24 0.40 -11.89
N LEU A 11 24.95 0.75 -11.89
CA LEU A 11 24.41 1.78 -12.76
C LEU A 11 24.75 3.20 -12.27
N PRO A 12 25.01 4.15 -13.18
CA PRO A 12 25.10 5.56 -12.84
C PRO A 12 23.82 6.07 -12.17
N LEU A 13 23.97 6.98 -11.20
CA LEU A 13 22.85 7.52 -10.42
C LEU A 13 21.70 8.05 -11.30
N TYR A 14 22.03 8.78 -12.36
CA TYR A 14 21.01 9.36 -13.25
C TYR A 14 20.17 8.28 -13.93
N ILE A 15 20.76 7.14 -14.32
CA ILE A 15 20.02 6.02 -14.92
C ILE A 15 19.09 5.39 -13.89
N SER A 16 19.58 5.13 -12.68
CA SER A 16 18.75 4.57 -11.60
C SER A 16 17.57 5.47 -11.25
N VAL A 17 17.77 6.78 -11.22
CA VAL A 17 16.71 7.77 -11.00
C VAL A 17 15.71 7.76 -12.16
N SER A 18 16.17 7.76 -13.41
CA SER A 18 15.28 7.70 -14.58
C SER A 18 14.44 6.41 -14.62
N VAL A 19 15.05 5.26 -14.32
CA VAL A 19 14.34 3.98 -14.24
C VAL A 19 13.31 3.99 -13.12
N PHE A 20 13.66 4.53 -11.95
CA PHE A 20 12.73 4.67 -10.82
C PHE A 20 11.47 5.45 -11.24
N PHE A 21 11.63 6.65 -11.81
CA PHE A 21 10.49 7.45 -12.27
C PHE A 21 9.70 6.77 -13.39
N GLY A 22 10.38 6.07 -14.30
CA GLY A 22 9.72 5.28 -15.35
C GLY A 22 8.81 4.21 -14.76
N LEU A 23 9.29 3.44 -13.78
CA LEU A 23 8.49 2.44 -13.09
C LEU A 23 7.35 3.06 -12.27
N THR A 24 7.58 4.20 -11.61
CA THR A 24 6.52 4.92 -10.90
C THR A 24 5.36 5.30 -11.82
N ILE A 25 5.65 5.80 -13.03
CA ILE A 25 4.61 6.15 -14.01
C ILE A 25 3.84 4.90 -14.44
N VAL A 26 4.53 3.78 -14.69
CA VAL A 26 3.87 2.51 -15.05
C VAL A 26 2.94 2.05 -13.95
N ILE A 27 3.38 2.08 -12.69
CA ILE A 27 2.55 1.71 -11.54
C ILE A 27 1.34 2.63 -11.42
N TRP A 28 1.53 3.94 -11.60
CA TRP A 28 0.42 4.91 -11.54
C TRP A 28 -0.64 4.59 -12.59
N ILE A 29 -0.24 4.42 -13.86
CA ILE A 29 -1.16 4.09 -14.95
C ILE A 29 -1.84 2.75 -14.68
N ALA A 30 -1.09 1.71 -14.30
CA ALA A 30 -1.64 0.40 -13.99
C ALA A 30 -2.67 0.45 -12.85
N GLY A 31 -2.38 1.19 -11.79
CA GLY A 31 -3.31 1.42 -10.67
C GLY A 31 -4.60 2.08 -11.12
N THR A 32 -4.54 3.11 -11.98
CA THR A 32 -5.72 3.76 -12.55
C THR A 32 -6.55 2.80 -13.40
N PHE A 33 -5.92 1.99 -14.24
CA PHE A 33 -6.62 0.98 -15.05
C PHE A 33 -7.31 -0.08 -14.20
N LEU A 34 -6.69 -0.46 -13.08
CA LEU A 34 -7.24 -1.44 -12.15
C LEU A 34 -8.57 -0.99 -11.55
N VAL A 35 -8.75 0.30 -11.26
CA VAL A 35 -10.03 0.86 -10.79
C VAL A 35 -11.15 0.62 -11.80
N TYR A 36 -10.92 0.87 -13.08
CA TYR A 36 -11.92 0.62 -14.13
C TYR A 36 -12.23 -0.87 -14.29
N LEU A 37 -11.25 -1.74 -14.07
CA LEU A 37 -11.46 -3.19 -14.05
C LEU A 37 -12.39 -3.62 -12.92
N VAL A 38 -12.22 -3.04 -11.72
CA VAL A 38 -13.10 -3.31 -10.57
C VAL A 38 -14.55 -2.95 -10.90
N ASP A 39 -14.79 -1.80 -11.53
CA ASP A 39 -16.12 -1.39 -11.96
C ASP A 39 -16.74 -2.37 -12.96
N ALA A 40 -15.95 -2.81 -13.95
CA ALA A 40 -16.41 -3.78 -14.95
C ALA A 40 -16.72 -5.16 -14.32
N ILE A 41 -15.95 -5.59 -13.32
CA ILE A 41 -16.22 -6.82 -12.57
C ILE A 41 -17.53 -6.69 -11.79
N ALA A 42 -17.75 -5.55 -11.13
CA ALA A 42 -18.99 -5.30 -10.38
C ALA A 42 -20.22 -5.33 -11.29
N ASP A 43 -20.14 -4.74 -12.49
CA ASP A 43 -21.23 -4.78 -13.47
C ASP A 43 -21.56 -6.20 -13.93
N LYS A 44 -20.54 -7.04 -14.16
CA LYS A 44 -20.74 -8.43 -14.61
C LYS A 44 -21.24 -9.35 -13.50
N THR A 45 -20.77 -9.15 -12.28
CA THR A 45 -21.09 -10.00 -11.12
C THR A 45 -22.39 -9.58 -10.42
N LYS A 46 -22.94 -8.40 -10.76
CA LYS A 46 -24.08 -7.76 -10.09
C LYS A 46 -23.86 -7.50 -8.59
N ILE A 47 -22.59 -7.50 -8.15
CA ILE A 47 -22.22 -7.11 -6.80
C ILE A 47 -22.19 -5.58 -6.73
N ALA A 48 -22.56 -5.02 -5.58
CA ALA A 48 -22.56 -3.57 -5.39
C ALA A 48 -21.16 -2.97 -5.66
N LYS A 49 -21.07 -2.02 -6.60
CA LYS A 49 -19.83 -1.30 -6.94
C LYS A 49 -19.14 -0.70 -5.73
N ALA A 50 -19.91 -0.15 -4.78
CA ALA A 50 -19.36 0.40 -3.55
C ALA A 50 -18.63 -0.66 -2.70
N PHE A 51 -19.18 -1.88 -2.62
CA PHE A 51 -18.56 -2.97 -1.85
C PHE A 51 -17.32 -3.52 -2.56
N LEU A 52 -17.43 -3.76 -3.87
CA LEU A 52 -16.32 -4.26 -4.70
C LEU A 52 -15.18 -3.25 -4.80
N GLY A 53 -15.53 -1.98 -4.95
CA GLY A 53 -14.62 -0.85 -4.85
C GLY A 53 -13.92 -0.84 -3.50
N PHE A 54 -14.64 -0.91 -2.38
CA PHE A 54 -14.02 -0.96 -1.06
C PHE A 54 -13.03 -2.11 -0.89
N VAL A 55 -13.41 -3.35 -1.25
CA VAL A 55 -12.54 -4.52 -1.05
C VAL A 55 -11.37 -4.54 -2.03
N LEU A 56 -11.65 -4.44 -3.34
CA LEU A 56 -10.60 -4.57 -4.34
C LEU A 56 -9.70 -3.33 -4.37
N LEU A 57 -10.23 -2.13 -4.23
CA LEU A 57 -9.38 -0.93 -4.19
C LEU A 57 -8.41 -0.99 -3.02
N ALA A 58 -8.87 -1.40 -1.83
CA ALA A 58 -8.00 -1.57 -0.67
C ALA A 58 -6.87 -2.60 -0.93
N VAL A 59 -7.19 -3.74 -1.56
CA VAL A 59 -6.18 -4.73 -1.94
C VAL A 59 -5.19 -4.16 -2.96
N ILE A 60 -5.67 -3.40 -3.93
CA ILE A 60 -4.87 -2.83 -5.01
C ILE A 60 -3.89 -1.78 -4.47
N THR A 61 -4.34 -0.91 -3.57
CA THR A 61 -3.50 0.15 -2.99
C THR A 61 -2.39 -0.42 -2.10
N GLU A 62 -2.64 -1.55 -1.44
CA GLU A 62 -1.70 -2.20 -0.52
C GLU A 62 -0.80 -3.25 -1.22
N LEU A 63 -1.13 -3.65 -2.44
CA LEU A 63 -0.41 -4.69 -3.18
C LEU A 63 1.11 -4.44 -3.28
N PRO A 64 1.58 -3.22 -3.61
CA PRO A 64 3.02 -2.93 -3.67
C PRO A 64 3.72 -3.09 -2.31
N GLU A 65 3.04 -2.73 -1.22
CA GLU A 65 3.57 -2.86 0.13
C GLU A 65 3.67 -4.34 0.53
N VAL A 66 2.66 -5.15 0.20
CA VAL A 66 2.66 -6.60 0.43
C VAL A 66 3.82 -7.25 -0.32
N VAL A 67 4.00 -6.95 -1.61
CA VAL A 67 5.08 -7.51 -2.42
C VAL A 67 6.46 -7.14 -1.85
N THR A 68 6.65 -5.87 -1.46
CA THR A 68 7.92 -5.40 -0.89
C THR A 68 8.20 -6.06 0.45
N THR A 69 7.19 -6.15 1.31
CA THR A 69 7.30 -6.77 2.64
C THR A 69 7.59 -8.27 2.54
N MET A 70 6.89 -9.00 1.66
CA MET A 70 7.15 -10.42 1.42
C MET A 70 8.55 -10.65 0.86
N THR A 71 9.00 -9.82 -0.08
CA THR A 71 10.33 -9.94 -0.68
C THR A 71 11.44 -9.66 0.34
N ALA A 72 11.23 -8.66 1.21
CA ALA A 72 12.14 -8.34 2.31
C ALA A 72 12.20 -9.47 3.34
N ALA A 73 11.05 -10.05 3.72
CA ALA A 73 10.98 -11.19 4.62
C ALA A 73 11.68 -12.43 4.03
N ALA A 74 11.44 -12.74 2.75
CA ALA A 74 12.11 -13.84 2.04
C ALA A 74 13.64 -13.64 1.94
N SER A 75 14.10 -12.39 1.97
CA SER A 75 15.52 -12.04 1.96
C SER A 75 16.12 -11.90 3.37
N ASN A 76 15.40 -12.29 4.43
CA ASN A 76 15.77 -12.10 5.84
C ASN A 76 16.14 -10.65 6.19
N ASN A 77 15.56 -9.67 5.49
CA ASN A 77 15.80 -8.25 5.71
C ASN A 77 14.63 -7.62 6.48
N ALA A 78 14.57 -7.90 7.78
CA ALA A 78 13.51 -7.39 8.65
C ALA A 78 13.47 -5.86 8.70
N GLN A 79 14.63 -5.19 8.58
CA GLN A 79 14.69 -3.73 8.61
C GLN A 79 14.02 -3.11 7.39
N LEU A 80 14.21 -3.68 6.18
CA LEU A 80 13.53 -3.23 4.97
C LEU A 80 12.01 -3.44 5.06
N ALA A 81 11.57 -4.58 5.61
CA ALA A 81 10.15 -4.86 5.82
C ALA A 81 9.51 -3.82 6.76
N LEU A 82 10.14 -3.55 7.91
CA LEU A 82 9.66 -2.56 8.87
C LEU A 82 9.64 -1.14 8.27
N ASN A 83 10.70 -0.74 7.58
CA ASN A 83 10.78 0.58 6.95
C ASN A 83 9.70 0.76 5.87
N ASN A 84 9.40 -0.27 5.10
CA ASN A 84 8.31 -0.24 4.12
C ASN A 84 6.95 0.02 4.81
N MET A 85 6.64 -0.74 5.87
CA MET A 85 5.37 -0.59 6.59
C MET A 85 5.22 0.79 7.24
N PHE A 86 6.22 1.25 7.98
CA PHE A 86 6.15 2.55 8.65
C PHE A 86 6.17 3.71 7.65
N GLY A 87 6.94 3.59 6.58
CA GLY A 87 6.97 4.56 5.49
C GLY A 87 5.61 4.69 4.79
N GLY A 88 4.99 3.55 4.45
CA GLY A 88 3.65 3.47 3.85
C GLY A 88 2.60 4.18 4.71
N ILE A 89 2.47 3.79 5.98
CA ILE A 89 1.53 4.41 6.92
C ILE A 89 1.77 5.93 7.06
N SER A 90 3.04 6.35 7.17
CA SER A 90 3.39 7.77 7.32
C SER A 90 3.01 8.58 6.07
N LEU A 91 3.23 8.03 4.88
CA LEU A 91 2.85 8.66 3.61
C LEU A 91 1.33 8.73 3.49
N GLN A 92 0.61 7.63 3.73
CA GLN A 92 -0.85 7.58 3.67
C GLN A 92 -1.49 8.62 4.61
N MET A 93 -1.00 8.72 5.85
CA MET A 93 -1.47 9.72 6.82
C MET A 93 -1.14 11.15 6.38
N THR A 94 0.07 11.38 5.86
CA THR A 94 0.49 12.70 5.35
C THR A 94 -0.40 13.14 4.18
N LEU A 95 -0.67 12.24 3.23
CA LEU A 95 -1.54 12.51 2.10
C LEU A 95 -2.98 12.81 2.55
N LEU A 96 -3.48 12.09 3.56
CA LEU A 96 -4.80 12.36 4.15
C LEU A 96 -4.86 13.76 4.77
N VAL A 97 -3.85 14.15 5.55
CA VAL A 97 -3.74 15.49 6.15
C VAL A 97 -3.67 16.58 5.06
N LEU A 98 -2.88 16.35 4.00
CA LEU A 98 -2.80 17.28 2.87
C LEU A 98 -4.14 17.40 2.14
N ALA A 99 -4.86 16.30 1.93
CA ALA A 99 -6.19 16.32 1.34
C ALA A 99 -7.18 17.11 2.22
N ASP A 100 -7.10 16.95 3.54
CA ASP A 100 -7.92 17.70 4.50
C ASP A 100 -7.68 19.21 4.46
N ILE A 101 -6.44 19.63 4.25
CA ILE A 101 -6.08 21.06 4.19
C ILE A 101 -6.42 21.67 2.83
N LEU A 102 -6.13 20.96 1.73
CA LEU A 102 -6.14 21.52 0.37
C LEU A 102 -7.45 21.30 -0.38
N ILE A 103 -8.19 20.23 -0.07
CA ILE A 103 -9.32 19.76 -0.89
C ILE A 103 -10.62 19.74 -0.08
N ALA A 104 -10.57 19.29 1.17
CA ALA A 104 -11.78 19.05 1.94
C ALA A 104 -12.36 20.34 2.56
N GLN A 105 -13.66 20.58 2.36
CA GLN A 105 -14.38 21.67 3.06
C GLN A 105 -14.67 21.34 4.54
N LYS A 106 -14.56 20.06 4.93
CA LYS A 106 -14.64 19.54 6.30
C LYS A 106 -13.59 18.45 6.46
N THR A 107 -12.86 18.46 7.57
CA THR A 107 -11.76 17.53 7.87
C THR A 107 -12.24 16.07 7.84
N LEU A 108 -11.77 15.28 6.87
CA LEU A 108 -12.06 13.84 6.75
C LEU A 108 -11.52 13.08 7.96
N THR A 109 -10.43 13.54 8.59
CA THR A 109 -9.94 13.01 9.87
C THR A 109 -10.88 13.22 11.07
N SER A 110 -11.95 14.03 10.94
CA SER A 110 -12.98 14.16 11.99
C SER A 110 -14.10 13.11 11.91
N PHE A 111 -14.13 12.31 10.84
CA PHE A 111 -15.12 11.24 10.65
C PHE A 111 -14.95 9.95 11.50
N PRO A 112 -13.80 9.62 12.14
CA PRO A 112 -13.70 8.42 12.95
C PRO A 112 -14.25 8.69 14.36
N ARG A 113 -15.57 8.85 14.49
CA ARG A 113 -16.25 8.75 15.80
C ARG A 113 -16.40 7.29 16.29
N LYS A 114 -15.84 6.31 15.56
CA LYS A 114 -16.06 4.87 15.79
C LYS A 114 -14.80 4.14 16.23
N PRO A 115 -14.92 3.06 17.04
CA PRO A 115 -13.82 2.39 17.74
C PRO A 115 -12.91 1.54 16.83
N THR A 116 -12.92 1.75 15.52
CA THR A 116 -12.19 0.94 14.53
C THR A 116 -10.68 0.82 14.81
N PRO A 117 -9.96 1.88 15.22
CA PRO A 117 -8.53 1.76 15.56
C PRO A 117 -8.25 0.85 16.75
N VAL A 118 -9.21 0.71 17.67
CA VAL A 118 -9.10 -0.20 18.82
C VAL A 118 -9.20 -1.66 18.36
N ILE A 119 -10.05 -1.93 17.36
CA ILE A 119 -10.20 -3.27 16.77
C ILE A 119 -8.94 -3.65 15.99
N GLU A 120 -8.34 -2.72 15.23
CA GLU A 120 -7.07 -2.93 14.53
C GLU A 120 -5.93 -3.22 15.51
N GLY A 121 -5.84 -2.45 16.60
CA GLY A 121 -4.87 -2.70 17.68
C GLY A 121 -5.02 -4.08 18.33
N LEU A 122 -6.26 -4.55 18.54
CA LEU A 122 -6.53 -5.89 19.09
C LEU A 122 -6.11 -7.01 18.12
N PHE A 123 -6.36 -6.85 16.82
CA PHE A 123 -5.93 -7.81 15.81
C PHE A 123 -4.40 -7.96 15.78
N LEU A 124 -3.66 -6.85 15.89
CA LEU A 124 -2.18 -6.87 15.96
C LEU A 124 -1.66 -7.56 17.23
N ILE A 125 -2.33 -7.38 18.37
CA ILE A 125 -1.95 -8.07 19.62
C ILE A 125 -2.18 -9.58 19.51
N ILE A 126 -3.30 -10.00 18.93
CA ILE A 126 -3.65 -11.41 18.75
C ILE A 126 -2.70 -12.09 17.75
N SER A 127 -2.40 -11.44 16.62
CA SER A 127 -1.48 -11.98 15.61
C SER A 127 -0.06 -12.14 16.17
N LYS A 128 0.44 -11.15 16.92
CA LYS A 128 1.73 -11.24 17.62
C LYS A 128 1.75 -12.41 18.59
N ARG A 129 0.66 -12.65 19.33
CA ARG A 129 0.59 -13.76 20.29
C ARG A 129 0.59 -15.12 19.60
N LEU A 130 -0.06 -15.25 18.44
CA LEU A 130 -0.06 -16.46 17.63
C LEU A 130 1.32 -16.79 17.06
N ILE A 131 2.05 -15.81 16.56
CA ILE A 131 3.40 -16.00 16.00
C ILE A 131 4.40 -16.46 17.09
N ASN A 132 4.22 -16.02 18.33
CA ASN A 132 5.09 -16.39 19.45
C ASN A 132 4.78 -17.76 20.08
N LEU A 133 3.78 -18.49 19.55
CA LEU A 133 3.35 -19.81 20.02
C LEU A 133 3.81 -20.97 19.10
N THR A 134 4.46 -20.67 17.97
CA THR A 134 5.12 -21.59 17.04
C THR A 134 6.62 -21.40 17.06
#